data_AF-A0A9D0HHM8-F1
#
_entry.id   AF-A0A9D0HHM8-F1
#
_cell.length_a   1.000
_cell.length_b   1.000
_cell.length_c   1.000
_cell.angle_alpha   90.00
_cell.angle_beta   90.00
_cell.angle_gamma   90.00
#
_symmetry.space_group_name_H-M   'P 1'
#
loop_
_entity.id
_entity.type
_entity.pdbx_description
1 polymer ?
#
loop_
_entity_poly.entity_id
_entity_poly.type
_entity_poly.pdbx_seq_one_letter_code
_entity_poly.pdbx_strand_id
1 'polypeptide(L)'
;MNTNPGIIGTKIGMTQLFLENGKIVPCTVIQADCRVVGKRTEEKDGYSALIVGSGERKPKHMSKALAGSYKKSGQTPARVVRELRLNAETVAGYEVGQ
;
A
#
# COMPACT_ATOMS: atom_id res chain seq x y z
N MET A 1 13.77 3.32 12.72
CA MET A 1 12.64 3.46 11.77
C MET A 1 12.96 2.64 10.53
N ASN A 2 11.96 2.13 9.83
CA ASN A 2 12.21 1.31 8.63
C ASN A 2 12.73 2.21 7.50
N THR A 3 13.83 1.82 6.89
CA THR A 3 14.47 2.53 5.76
C THR A 3 13.87 2.11 4.41
N ASN A 4 13.33 0.89 4.31
CA ASN A 4 12.85 0.34 3.06
C ASN A 4 11.32 0.46 2.93
N PRO A 5 10.82 0.96 1.78
CA PRO A 5 9.39 1.00 1.48
C PRO A 5 8.83 -0.42 1.32
N GLY A 6 7.65 -0.66 1.89
CA GLY A 6 6.91 -1.91 1.77
C GLY A 6 5.70 -1.76 0.83
N ILE A 7 5.15 -2.89 0.38
CA ILE A 7 3.94 -2.93 -0.45
C ILE A 7 2.85 -3.74 0.24
N ILE A 8 1.59 -3.38 -0.01
CA ILE A 8 0.46 -4.23 0.36
C ILE A 8 0.18 -5.20 -0.79
N GLY A 9 0.09 -6.49 -0.49
CA GLY A 9 -0.32 -7.50 -1.44
C GLY A 9 -1.40 -8.43 -0.88
N THR A 10 -2.15 -9.04 -1.79
CA THR A 10 -3.13 -10.09 -1.46
C THR A 10 -2.56 -11.45 -1.82
N LYS A 11 -2.59 -12.40 -0.89
CA LYS A 11 -2.19 -13.79 -1.15
C LYS A 11 -3.22 -14.42 -2.10
N ILE A 12 -2.79 -14.78 -3.31
CA ILE A 12 -3.64 -15.46 -4.31
C ILE A 12 -3.65 -16.96 -4.04
N GLY A 13 -2.49 -17.54 -3.75
CA GLY A 13 -2.35 -18.98 -3.59
C GLY A 13 -0.90 -19.42 -3.46
N MET A 14 -0.67 -20.72 -3.60
CA MET A 14 0.65 -21.33 -3.59
C MET A 14 0.85 -22.11 -4.88
N THR A 15 2.06 -22.09 -5.40
CA THR A 15 2.49 -22.82 -6.58
C THR A 15 3.91 -23.36 -6.34
N GLN A 16 4.48 -24.06 -7.30
CA GLN A 16 5.85 -24.54 -7.25
C GLN A 16 6.61 -24.11 -8.50
N LEU A 17 7.85 -23.70 -8.33
CA LEU A 17 8.78 -23.38 -9.41
C LEU A 17 9.76 -24.54 -9.58
N PHE A 18 9.98 -24.93 -10.83
CA PHE A 18 11.02 -25.88 -11.20
C PHE A 18 12.25 -25.09 -11.63
N LEU A 19 13.35 -25.25 -10.91
CA LEU A 19 14.62 -24.61 -11.25
C LEU A 19 15.38 -25.46 -12.27
N GLU A 20 16.30 -24.83 -13.00
CA GLU A 20 17.11 -25.48 -14.07
C GLU A 20 17.93 -26.68 -13.55
N ASN A 21 18.25 -26.69 -12.25
CA ASN A 21 18.95 -27.78 -11.58
C ASN A 21 18.03 -28.93 -11.12
N GLY A 22 16.76 -28.95 -11.55
CA GLY A 22 15.77 -29.98 -11.22
C GLY A 22 15.17 -29.86 -9.82
N LYS A 23 15.50 -28.82 -9.04
CA LYS A 23 14.91 -28.60 -7.70
C LYS A 23 13.52 -27.97 -7.79
N ILE A 24 12.64 -28.39 -6.89
CA ILE A 24 11.29 -27.85 -6.72
C ILE A 24 11.30 -26.85 -5.55
N VAL A 25 10.86 -25.62 -5.80
CA VAL A 25 10.71 -24.58 -4.77
C VAL A 25 9.25 -24.20 -4.62
N PRO A 26 8.62 -24.42 -3.45
CA PRO A 26 7.26 -23.96 -3.17
C PRO A 26 7.25 -22.45 -2.99
N CYS A 27 6.36 -21.78 -3.71
CA CYS A 27 6.25 -20.32 -3.75
C CYS A 27 4.82 -19.87 -3.45
N THR A 28 4.68 -18.77 -2.71
CA THR A 28 3.38 -18.11 -2.54
C THR A 28 3.22 -17.00 -3.58
N VAL A 29 2.12 -17.02 -4.31
CA VAL A 29 1.79 -15.98 -5.28
C VAL A 29 1.08 -14.84 -4.54
N ILE A 30 1.66 -13.65 -4.61
CA ILE A 30 1.12 -12.43 -4.00
C ILE A 30 0.78 -11.44 -5.12
N GLN A 31 -0.48 -11.01 -5.19
CA GLN A 31 -0.88 -9.90 -6.05
C GLN A 31 -0.53 -8.59 -5.37
N ALA A 32 0.39 -7.83 -5.96
CA ALA A 32 0.71 -6.48 -5.53
C ALA A 32 -0.12 -5.47 -6.34
N ASP A 33 -1.13 -4.89 -5.69
CA ASP A 33 -1.84 -3.71 -6.18
C ASP A 33 -1.80 -2.70 -5.05
N CYS A 34 -0.88 -1.74 -5.15
CA CYS A 34 -0.58 -0.80 -4.09
C CYS A 34 -0.40 0.59 -4.67
N ARG A 35 -1.03 1.56 -4.00
CA ARG A 35 -0.99 2.98 -4.36
C ARG A 35 -0.82 3.85 -3.13
N VAL A 36 -0.26 5.04 -3.30
CA VAL A 36 -0.04 6.01 -2.22
C VAL A 36 -1.29 6.87 -2.04
N VAL A 37 -2.05 6.64 -0.97
CA VAL A 37 -3.28 7.38 -0.65
C VAL A 37 -2.98 8.72 0.04
N GLY A 38 -1.86 8.81 0.76
CA GLY A 38 -1.49 9.99 1.51
C GLY A 38 -0.14 9.86 2.21
N LYS A 39 0.30 10.95 2.82
CA LYS A 39 1.54 11.00 3.63
C LYS A 39 1.28 11.68 4.97
N ARG A 40 1.96 11.19 6.00
CA ARG A 40 2.10 11.79 7.32
C ARG A 40 3.46 12.46 7.40
N THR A 41 3.47 13.66 7.96
CA THR A 41 4.67 14.50 8.05
C THR A 41 4.90 14.90 9.50
N GLU A 42 6.16 14.99 9.94
CA GLU A 42 6.52 15.33 11.32
C GLU A 42 5.88 16.63 11.82
N GLU A 43 5.82 17.66 10.99
CA GLU A 43 5.22 18.95 11.36
C GLU A 43 3.73 18.88 11.70
N LYS A 44 2.98 17.98 11.05
CA LYS A 44 1.52 17.88 11.20
C LYS A 44 1.10 16.75 12.13
N ASP A 45 1.81 15.63 12.07
CA ASP A 45 1.40 14.37 12.69
C ASP A 45 2.40 13.88 13.76
N GLY A 46 3.56 14.53 13.91
CA GLY A 46 4.61 14.15 14.87
C GLY A 46 5.45 12.94 14.46
N TYR A 47 5.21 12.37 13.26
CA TYR A 47 6.01 11.29 12.69
C TYR A 47 5.87 11.24 11.16
N SER A 48 6.83 10.58 10.53
CA SER A 48 6.86 10.35 9.08
C SER A 48 6.28 8.98 8.73
N ALA A 49 5.29 8.95 7.85
CA ALA A 49 4.72 7.69 7.34
C ALA A 49 4.04 7.85 5.98
N LEU A 50 3.99 6.74 5.24
CA LEU A 50 3.32 6.66 3.96
C LEU A 50 2.02 5.85 4.11
N ILE A 51 0.91 6.42 3.66
CA ILE A 51 -0.41 5.77 3.69
C ILE A 51 -0.60 5.06 2.34
N VAL A 52 -0.60 3.74 2.37
CA VAL A 52 -0.76 2.88 1.20
C VAL A 52 -2.16 2.27 1.17
N GLY A 53 -2.74 2.22 -0.02
CA GLY A 53 -4.02 1.59 -0.32
C GLY A 53 -3.87 0.43 -1.29
N SER A 54 -4.65 -0.63 -1.11
CA SER A 54 -4.72 -1.78 -2.02
C SER A 54 -6.15 -2.17 -2.36
N GLY A 55 -6.37 -2.54 -3.62
CA GLY A 55 -7.65 -2.94 -4.19
C GLY A 55 -8.65 -1.79 -4.30
N GLU A 56 -9.79 -2.07 -4.92
CA GLU A 56 -10.85 -1.08 -5.14
C GLU A 56 -12.09 -1.37 -4.28
N ARG A 57 -12.70 -0.29 -3.77
CA ARG A 57 -13.97 -0.36 -3.04
C ARG A 57 -15.00 0.55 -3.71
N LYS A 58 -16.18 0.00 -4.00
CA LYS A 58 -17.28 0.78 -4.60
C LYS A 58 -17.71 1.91 -3.64
N PRO A 59 -17.97 3.14 -4.12
CA PRO A 59 -18.35 4.28 -3.29
C PRO A 59 -19.57 4.02 -2.40
N LYS A 60 -20.54 3.22 -2.88
CA LYS A 60 -21.74 2.84 -2.12
C LYS A 60 -21.47 2.08 -0.82
N HIS A 61 -20.28 1.48 -0.69
CA HIS A 61 -19.88 0.72 0.49
C HIS A 61 -19.00 1.54 1.44
N MET A 62 -18.81 2.85 1.21
CA MET A 62 -18.02 3.71 2.08
C MET A 62 -18.88 4.51 3.06
N SER A 63 -18.30 4.82 4.21
CA SER A 63 -18.85 5.85 5.10
C SER A 63 -18.61 7.25 4.52
N LYS A 64 -19.47 8.21 4.88
CA LYS A 64 -19.38 9.60 4.39
C LYS A 64 -18.04 10.27 4.72
N ALA A 65 -17.50 10.00 5.92
CA ALA A 65 -16.21 10.55 6.35
C ALA A 65 -15.03 10.05 5.49
N LEU A 66 -14.99 8.74 5.22
CA LEU A 66 -13.96 8.16 4.37
C LEU A 66 -14.09 8.66 2.94
N ALA A 67 -15.32 8.76 2.42
CA ALA A 67 -15.59 9.32 1.10
C ALA A 67 -15.13 10.78 0.97
N GLY A 68 -15.33 11.61 1.99
CA GLY A 68 -14.83 12.99 2.01
C GLY A 68 -13.30 13.06 1.93
N SER A 69 -12.61 12.15 2.62
CA SER A 69 -11.13 12.08 2.60
C SER A 69 -10.60 11.72 1.21
N TYR A 70 -11.19 10.71 0.56
CA TYR A 70 -10.83 10.32 -0.81
C TYR A 70 -11.20 11.37 -1.87
N LYS A 71 -12.32 12.08 -1.69
CA LYS A 71 -12.68 13.21 -2.56
C LYS A 71 -11.66 14.34 -2.50
N LYS A 72 -11.06 14.57 -1.32
CA LYS A 72 -10.01 15.59 -1.14
C LYS A 72 -8.69 15.18 -1.79
N SER A 73 -8.34 13.88 -1.79
CA SER A 73 -7.13 13.38 -2.44
C SER A 73 -7.32 13.02 -3.92
N GLY A 74 -8.54 13.03 -4.44
CA GLY A 74 -8.84 12.74 -5.85
C GLY A 74 -8.66 11.28 -6.26
N GLN A 75 -8.50 10.37 -5.31
CA GLN A 75 -8.19 8.96 -5.60
C GLN A 75 -9.40 8.06 -5.54
N THR A 76 -9.36 6.95 -6.29
CA THR A 76 -10.40 5.91 -6.12
C THR A 76 -10.29 5.30 -4.72
N PRO A 77 -11.41 4.88 -4.11
CA PRO A 77 -11.36 4.33 -2.76
C PRO A 77 -10.63 2.99 -2.70
N ALA A 78 -9.66 2.86 -1.79
CA ALA A 78 -8.98 1.60 -1.56
C ALA A 78 -9.81 0.66 -0.66
N ARG A 79 -9.70 -0.66 -0.91
CA ARG A 79 -10.37 -1.67 -0.06
C ARG A 79 -9.63 -1.83 1.27
N VAL A 80 -8.30 -1.89 1.22
CA VAL A 80 -7.42 -1.99 2.38
C VAL A 80 -6.53 -0.76 2.41
N VAL A 81 -6.40 -0.14 3.58
CA VAL A 81 -5.48 0.98 3.82
C VAL A 81 -4.59 0.62 5.00
N ARG A 82 -3.28 0.85 4.86
CA ARG A 82 -2.29 0.69 5.94
C ARG A 82 -1.32 1.84 5.93
N GLU A 83 -0.68 2.04 7.06
CA GLU A 83 0.38 3.03 7.24
C GLU A 83 1.73 2.31 7.33
N LEU A 84 2.71 2.84 6.60
CA LEU A 84 4.09 2.41 6.63
C LEU A 84 4.94 3.51 7.26
N ARG A 85 5.40 3.29 8.48
CA ARG A 85 6.30 4.22 9.16
C ARG A 85 7.69 4.13 8.53
N LEU A 86 8.16 5.26 8.00
CA LEU A 86 9.38 5.40 7.23
C LEU A 86 10.11 6.68 7.65
N ASN A 87 11.40 6.77 7.32
CA ASN A 87 12.17 8.00 7.53
C ASN A 87 11.62 9.15 6.67
N ALA A 88 11.79 10.40 7.13
CA ALA A 88 11.30 11.60 6.44
C ALA A 88 11.82 11.72 4.99
N GLU A 89 13.10 11.38 4.77
CA GLU A 89 13.74 11.39 3.44
C GLU A 89 13.05 10.44 2.46
N THR A 90 12.70 9.24 2.92
CA THR A 90 12.02 8.24 2.10
C THR A 90 10.59 8.65 1.78
N VAL A 91 9.88 9.28 2.72
CA VAL A 91 8.51 9.77 2.51
C VAL A 91 8.46 10.93 1.51
N ALA A 92 9.51 11.77 1.46
CA ALA A 92 9.60 12.89 0.53
C ALA A 92 9.68 12.45 -0.94
N GLY A 93 10.22 11.26 -1.22
CA GLY A 93 10.36 10.71 -2.57
C GLY A 93 9.08 10.15 -3.19
N TYR A 94 7.96 10.10 -2.45
CA TYR A 94 6.69 9.55 -2.94
C TYR A 94 5.59 10.60 -3.05
N GLU A 95 4.83 10.53 -4.13
CA GLU A 95 3.70 11.40 -4.39
C GLU A 95 2.35 10.71 -4.15
N VAL A 96 1.35 11.51 -3.78
CA VAL A 96 0.00 11.03 -3.52
C VAL A 96 -0.65 10.68 -4.86
N GLY A 97 -0.96 9.40 -5.08
CA GLY A 97 -1.55 8.87 -6.30
C GLY A 97 -0.61 8.00 -7.15
N GLN A 98 0.65 7.86 -6.74
CA GLN A 98 1.63 6.92 -7.30
C GLN A 98 1.27 5.46 -6.97
#